data_AF-A0A1V3WWQ8-F1
#
_entry.id   AF-A0A1V3WWQ8-F1
#
_cell.length_a   1.000
_cell.length_b   1.000
_cell.length_c   1.000
_cell.angle_alpha   90.00
_cell.angle_beta   90.00
_cell.angle_gamma   90.00
#
_symmetry.space_group_name_H-M   'P 1'
#
loop_
_entity.id
_entity.type
_entity.pdbx_description
1 polymer ?
#
loop_
_entity_poly.entity_id
_entity_poly.type
_entity_poly.pdbx_seq_one_letter_code
_entity_poly.pdbx_strand_id
1 'polypeptide(L)'
;MAVKSSQGPAAALPEFVAATDADPSMADAWLGRIACGDHDLTSLRQLHANSEWLHRETTRIGRTLSADIQLGPYVGITVTDASQVGLALSSALTIAGEYAEADALLANRELLDSWRNYQWHQLARAFLMFVTQRWPDVLLTAAEDLPPQAIVMSAVTASICALAAHAAAHLGQGHVALDWLDRVDVIGHNKSSARFDPHVLTASIGPADIPLLVADLAYVRGMVYRQLHDDEKARIWLSKATINGVLTDPAKEALADPKLRLVVTDEQTIASRTDKWDPATAKSRDQLDDDDAAERRAELLAEGRELLGRQVGLAAVKQAVAALEDQLEVRMMRLEHGLPVEGRPTICCWSGRRAPVRPPPPKRWERFMRAWESCATPKFGRSAARTSVATTSVSPVPRPTS
;
A
#
# COMPACT_ATOMS: atom_id res chain seq x y z
N MET A 1 -41.92 -4.56 31.10
CA MET A 1 -40.76 -5.46 30.94
C MET A 1 -39.51 -4.59 30.96
N ALA A 2 -38.70 -4.69 32.01
CA ALA A 2 -37.46 -3.93 32.15
C ALA A 2 -36.38 -4.59 31.28
N VAL A 3 -36.00 -3.93 30.19
CA VAL A 3 -34.86 -4.37 29.35
C VAL A 3 -33.60 -4.24 30.20
N LYS A 4 -32.96 -5.37 30.50
CA LYS A 4 -31.71 -5.45 31.24
C LYS A 4 -30.63 -4.66 30.49
N SER A 5 -30.22 -3.53 31.03
CA SER A 5 -29.09 -2.72 30.54
C SER A 5 -27.72 -3.34 30.86
N SER A 6 -27.58 -4.67 30.79
CA SER A 6 -26.38 -5.39 31.27
C SER A 6 -25.83 -6.42 30.28
N GLN A 7 -26.21 -6.35 29.02
CA GLN A 7 -25.69 -7.24 27.99
C GLN A 7 -24.80 -6.39 27.07
N GLY A 8 -23.50 -6.73 27.04
CA GLY A 8 -22.51 -6.01 26.24
C GLY A 8 -22.80 -6.08 24.73
N PRO A 9 -22.03 -5.38 23.90
CA PRO A 9 -22.28 -5.26 22.45
C PRO A 9 -22.50 -6.61 21.76
N ALA A 10 -21.72 -7.64 22.10
CA ALA A 10 -21.85 -8.97 21.52
C ALA A 10 -23.22 -9.65 21.76
N ALA A 11 -23.93 -9.28 22.82
CA ALA A 11 -25.22 -9.86 23.17
C ALA A 11 -26.40 -9.11 22.52
N ALA A 12 -26.20 -7.89 22.01
CA ALA A 12 -27.17 -7.15 21.21
C ALA A 12 -27.14 -7.54 19.72
N LEU A 13 -26.05 -8.18 19.26
CA LEU A 13 -25.88 -8.59 17.86
C LEU A 13 -27.07 -9.42 17.31
N PRO A 14 -27.59 -10.45 18.01
CA PRO A 14 -28.71 -11.25 17.49
C PRO A 14 -29.99 -10.43 17.29
N GLU A 15 -30.23 -9.41 18.12
CA GLU A 15 -31.40 -8.54 17.98
C GLU A 15 -31.29 -7.65 16.75
N PHE A 16 -30.10 -7.10 16.47
CA PHE A 16 -29.87 -6.33 15.26
C PHE A 16 -29.90 -7.20 13.99
N VAL A 17 -29.40 -8.44 14.05
CA VAL A 17 -29.53 -9.41 12.95
C VAL A 17 -31.01 -9.69 12.66
N ALA A 18 -31.80 -10.00 13.68
CA ALA A 18 -33.24 -10.22 13.52
C ALA A 18 -33.97 -8.99 12.96
N ALA A 19 -33.54 -7.78 13.33
CA ALA A 19 -34.08 -6.54 12.77
C ALA A 19 -33.74 -6.40 11.27
N THR A 20 -32.48 -6.65 10.87
CA THR A 20 -32.10 -6.59 9.45
C THR A 20 -32.69 -7.72 8.61
N ASP A 21 -32.95 -8.89 9.20
CA ASP A 21 -33.62 -10.00 8.51
C ASP A 21 -35.11 -9.69 8.28
N ALA A 22 -35.75 -8.97 9.20
CA ALA A 22 -37.13 -8.51 9.06
C ALA A 22 -37.26 -7.34 8.09
N ASP A 23 -36.33 -6.37 8.15
CA ASP A 23 -36.29 -5.21 7.26
C ASP A 23 -34.84 -4.88 6.87
N PRO A 24 -34.41 -5.32 5.66
CA PRO A 24 -33.07 -5.01 5.15
C PRO A 24 -32.82 -3.53 4.88
N SER A 25 -33.86 -2.69 4.81
CA SER A 25 -33.69 -1.24 4.57
C SER A 25 -33.33 -0.45 5.85
N MET A 26 -33.34 -1.11 7.01
CA MET A 26 -33.09 -0.48 8.31
C MET A 26 -31.59 -0.19 8.51
N ALA A 27 -31.13 0.96 8.02
CA ALA A 27 -29.73 1.42 8.12
C ALA A 27 -29.21 1.43 9.56
N ASP A 28 -30.00 1.91 10.51
CA ASP A 28 -29.63 1.95 11.92
C ASP A 28 -29.37 0.56 12.51
N ALA A 29 -30.08 -0.47 12.05
CA ALA A 29 -29.85 -1.84 12.48
C ALA A 29 -28.53 -2.39 11.89
N TRP A 30 -28.21 -2.07 10.64
CA TRP A 30 -26.92 -2.41 10.04
C TRP A 30 -25.76 -1.73 10.79
N LEU A 31 -25.88 -0.45 11.12
CA LEU A 31 -24.89 0.26 11.96
C LEU A 31 -24.75 -0.42 13.33
N GLY A 32 -25.87 -0.88 13.90
CA GLY A 32 -25.90 -1.62 15.17
C GLY A 32 -25.17 -2.95 15.10
N ARG A 33 -25.34 -3.72 14.02
CA ARG A 33 -24.58 -4.96 13.79
C ARG A 33 -23.08 -4.69 13.76
N ILE A 34 -22.66 -3.67 13.02
CA ILE A 34 -21.24 -3.32 12.89
C ILE A 34 -20.67 -2.84 14.23
N ALA A 35 -21.41 -2.01 14.99
CA ALA A 35 -21.03 -1.60 16.34
C ALA A 35 -20.91 -2.80 17.32
N CYS A 36 -21.61 -3.90 17.05
CA CYS A 36 -21.53 -5.13 17.82
C CYS A 36 -20.42 -6.10 17.35
N GLY A 37 -19.65 -5.74 16.32
CA GLY A 37 -18.50 -6.51 15.81
C GLY A 37 -18.74 -7.26 14.51
N ASP A 38 -19.86 -7.03 13.81
CA ASP A 38 -20.08 -7.55 12.46
C ASP A 38 -19.33 -6.70 11.42
N HIS A 39 -18.05 -7.03 11.21
CA HIS A 39 -17.18 -6.33 10.26
C HIS A 39 -17.22 -6.94 8.85
N ASP A 40 -18.28 -7.67 8.50
CA ASP A 40 -18.40 -8.25 7.15
C ASP A 40 -18.61 -7.17 6.09
N LEU A 41 -18.00 -7.37 4.91
CA LEU A 41 -18.10 -6.44 3.80
C LEU A 41 -19.56 -6.31 3.31
N THR A 42 -20.32 -7.40 3.36
CA THR A 42 -21.73 -7.38 2.93
C THR A 42 -22.58 -6.47 3.83
N SER A 43 -22.37 -6.53 5.15
CA SER A 43 -23.05 -5.66 6.12
C SER A 43 -22.72 -4.18 5.90
N LEU A 44 -21.47 -3.85 5.60
CA LEU A 44 -21.05 -2.47 5.27
C LEU A 44 -21.65 -1.99 3.94
N ARG A 45 -21.72 -2.85 2.92
CA ARG A 45 -22.38 -2.51 1.64
C ARG A 45 -23.87 -2.25 1.82
N GLN A 46 -24.55 -3.06 2.63
CA GLN A 46 -25.96 -2.85 2.95
C GLN A 46 -26.19 -1.56 3.75
N LEU A 47 -25.31 -1.25 4.71
CA LEU A 47 -25.35 0.02 5.43
C LEU A 47 -25.18 1.21 4.48
N HIS A 48 -24.20 1.15 3.58
CA HIS A 48 -23.94 2.23 2.62
C HIS A 48 -25.11 2.42 1.64
N ALA A 49 -25.67 1.33 1.10
CA ALA A 49 -26.80 1.38 0.19
C ALA A 49 -28.06 2.02 0.80
N ASN A 50 -28.24 1.88 2.12
CA ASN A 50 -29.38 2.44 2.85
C ASN A 50 -29.00 3.68 3.68
N SER A 51 -27.82 4.27 3.47
CA SER A 51 -27.28 5.33 4.33
C SER A 51 -28.13 6.61 4.37
N GLU A 52 -29.00 6.85 3.39
CA GLU A 52 -29.99 7.93 3.42
C GLU A 52 -31.00 7.81 4.57
N TRP A 53 -31.26 6.58 5.04
CA TRP A 53 -32.21 6.30 6.12
C TRP A 53 -31.56 6.26 7.51
N LEU A 54 -30.28 6.61 7.60
CA LEU A 54 -29.57 6.67 8.86
C LEU A 54 -30.26 7.66 9.83
N HIS A 55 -30.23 7.34 11.11
CA HIS A 55 -30.87 8.05 12.21
C HIS A 55 -32.39 7.98 12.27
N ARG A 56 -33.09 7.37 11.30
CA ARG A 56 -34.56 7.32 11.30
C ARG A 56 -35.12 6.64 12.55
N GLU A 57 -34.57 5.47 12.90
CA GLU A 57 -35.02 4.68 14.05
C GLU A 57 -34.37 5.15 15.35
N THR A 58 -33.10 5.56 15.32
CA THR A 58 -32.44 6.06 16.54
C THR A 58 -33.06 7.37 17.01
N THR A 59 -33.43 8.27 16.08
CA THR A 59 -34.12 9.53 16.41
C THR A 59 -35.51 9.27 16.98
N ARG A 60 -36.25 8.30 16.43
CA ARG A 60 -37.58 7.90 16.93
C ARG A 60 -37.55 7.46 18.39
N ILE A 61 -36.46 6.80 18.81
CA ILE A 61 -36.28 6.26 20.16
C ILE A 61 -35.49 7.24 21.07
N GLY A 62 -34.98 8.35 20.52
CA GLY A 62 -34.20 9.34 21.25
C GLY A 62 -32.83 8.82 21.69
N ARG A 63 -32.20 7.96 20.88
CA ARG A 63 -30.87 7.38 21.13
C ARG A 63 -29.91 7.76 20.00
N THR A 64 -28.62 7.69 20.29
CA THR A 64 -27.55 7.82 19.30
C THR A 64 -26.82 6.50 19.20
N LEU A 65 -26.40 6.17 17.98
CA LEU A 65 -25.64 4.97 17.66
C LEU A 65 -24.42 5.40 16.86
N SER A 66 -23.28 4.79 17.16
CA SER A 66 -22.06 4.96 16.42
C SER A 66 -21.32 3.64 16.38
N ALA A 67 -20.54 3.43 15.31
CA ALA A 67 -19.66 2.29 15.16
C ALA A 67 -18.24 2.79 14.89
N ASP A 68 -17.24 2.18 15.51
CA ASP A 68 -15.85 2.40 15.16
C ASP A 68 -15.45 1.40 14.08
N ILE A 69 -15.08 1.90 12.90
CA ILE A 69 -14.75 1.07 11.73
C ILE A 69 -13.32 1.40 11.30
N GLN A 70 -12.52 0.37 11.05
CA GLN A 70 -11.14 0.53 10.65
C GLN A 70 -11.01 1.30 9.31
N LEU A 71 -10.26 2.41 9.33
CA LEU A 71 -9.93 3.21 8.15
C LEU A 71 -8.42 3.31 8.02
N GLY A 72 -7.87 2.53 7.08
CA GLY A 72 -6.43 2.34 6.93
C GLY A 72 -5.86 1.31 7.91
N PRO A 73 -4.52 1.22 8.03
CA PRO A 73 -3.89 0.12 8.74
C PRO A 73 -3.76 0.36 10.26
N TYR A 74 -3.93 1.60 10.73
CA TYR A 74 -3.64 1.95 12.14
C TYR A 74 -4.82 2.51 12.93
N VAL A 75 -5.77 3.20 12.28
CA VAL A 75 -6.81 4.00 12.96
C VAL A 75 -8.21 3.60 12.52
N GLY A 76 -9.19 3.83 13.40
CA GLY A 76 -10.61 3.69 13.12
C GLY A 76 -11.29 5.05 12.95
N ILE A 77 -12.26 5.12 12.03
CA ILE A 77 -13.20 6.23 11.94
C ILE A 77 -14.46 5.88 12.74
N THR A 78 -14.86 6.78 13.64
CA THR A 78 -16.16 6.68 14.30
C THR A 78 -17.24 7.14 13.32
N VAL A 79 -18.06 6.20 12.88
CA VAL A 79 -19.13 6.42 11.92
C VAL A 79 -20.41 6.82 12.65
N THR A 80 -20.84 8.04 12.38
CA THR A 80 -22.14 8.59 12.74
C THR A 80 -22.95 8.98 11.51
N ASP A 81 -22.31 9.43 10.43
CA ASP A 81 -22.98 10.02 9.27
C ASP A 81 -22.82 9.17 8.00
N ALA A 82 -23.71 9.36 7.02
CA ALA A 82 -23.69 8.62 5.75
C ALA A 82 -22.36 8.78 4.98
N SER A 83 -21.78 9.97 4.98
CA SER A 83 -20.47 10.24 4.34
C SER A 83 -19.34 9.46 4.99
N GLN A 84 -19.38 9.28 6.32
CA GLN A 84 -18.40 8.48 7.05
C GLN A 84 -18.58 6.98 6.81
N VAL A 85 -19.82 6.52 6.57
CA VAL A 85 -20.08 5.14 6.10
C VAL A 85 -19.37 4.90 4.78
N GLY A 86 -19.46 5.84 3.82
CA GLY A 86 -18.78 5.72 2.53
C GLY A 86 -17.26 5.68 2.66
N LEU A 87 -16.69 6.53 3.51
CA LEU A 87 -15.25 6.49 3.82
C LEU A 87 -14.82 5.16 4.45
N ALA A 88 -15.59 4.65 5.42
CA ALA A 88 -15.32 3.36 6.04
C ALA A 88 -15.45 2.19 5.05
N LEU A 89 -16.47 2.21 4.19
CA LEU A 89 -16.65 1.22 3.12
C LEU A 89 -15.47 1.24 2.15
N SER A 90 -14.95 2.41 1.77
CA SER A 90 -13.78 2.50 0.87
C SER A 90 -12.55 1.78 1.42
N SER A 91 -12.33 1.85 2.74
CA SER A 91 -11.26 1.13 3.44
C SER A 91 -11.51 -0.38 3.43
N ALA A 92 -12.74 -0.80 3.70
CA ALA A 92 -13.12 -2.22 3.65
C ALA A 92 -13.00 -2.82 2.25
N LEU A 93 -13.39 -2.09 1.20
CA LEU A 93 -13.21 -2.48 -0.21
C LEU A 93 -11.72 -2.62 -0.56
N THR A 94 -10.89 -1.70 -0.08
CA THR A 94 -9.44 -1.77 -0.26
C THR A 94 -8.85 -3.02 0.38
N ILE A 95 -9.29 -3.36 1.60
CA ILE A 95 -8.85 -4.58 2.29
C ILE A 95 -9.34 -5.85 1.58
N ALA A 96 -10.54 -5.81 1.00
CA ALA A 96 -11.11 -6.92 0.23
C ALA A 96 -10.48 -7.11 -1.16
N GLY A 97 -9.66 -6.16 -1.63
CA GLY A 97 -9.04 -6.19 -2.96
C GLY A 97 -9.91 -5.63 -4.09
N GLU A 98 -11.04 -4.99 -3.76
CA GLU A 98 -11.96 -4.39 -4.72
C GLU A 98 -11.56 -2.93 -5.06
N TYR A 99 -10.32 -2.76 -5.55
CA TYR A 99 -9.66 -1.45 -5.67
C TYR A 99 -10.39 -0.46 -6.60
N ALA A 100 -10.92 -0.95 -7.72
CA ALA A 100 -11.61 -0.10 -8.69
C ALA A 100 -12.91 0.50 -8.11
N GLU A 101 -13.63 -0.27 -7.29
CA GLU A 101 -14.84 0.22 -6.63
C GLU A 101 -14.49 1.18 -5.49
N ALA A 102 -13.43 0.91 -4.73
CA ALA A 102 -12.92 1.83 -3.72
C ALA A 102 -12.53 3.19 -4.32
N ASP A 103 -11.83 3.20 -5.47
CA ASP A 103 -11.45 4.41 -6.22
C ASP A 103 -12.68 5.18 -6.70
N ALA A 104 -13.67 4.49 -7.25
CA ALA A 104 -14.92 5.11 -7.71
C ALA A 104 -15.71 5.73 -6.55
N LEU A 105 -15.76 5.06 -5.40
CA LEU A 105 -16.42 5.58 -4.20
C LEU A 105 -15.70 6.83 -3.66
N LEU A 106 -14.37 6.79 -3.57
CA LEU A 106 -13.56 7.92 -3.13
C LEU A 106 -13.58 9.12 -4.10
N ALA A 107 -13.94 8.91 -5.36
CA ALA A 107 -14.16 10.01 -6.30
C ALA A 107 -15.46 10.79 -6.04
N ASN A 108 -16.40 10.26 -5.25
CA ASN A 108 -17.65 10.95 -4.93
C ASN A 108 -17.42 12.12 -3.97
N ARG A 109 -17.86 13.32 -4.38
CA ARG A 109 -17.73 14.56 -3.59
C ARG A 109 -18.69 14.62 -2.40
N GLU A 110 -19.74 13.81 -2.38
CA GLU A 110 -20.70 13.76 -1.27
C GLU A 110 -20.04 13.28 0.04
N LEU A 111 -18.92 12.56 -0.04
CA LEU A 111 -18.12 12.16 1.12
C LEU A 111 -17.49 13.36 1.86
N LEU A 112 -17.39 14.52 1.21
CA LEU A 112 -16.74 15.74 1.72
C LEU A 112 -17.74 16.77 2.26
N ASP A 113 -18.91 16.32 2.69
CA ASP A 113 -19.96 17.13 3.32
C ASP A 113 -19.52 17.83 4.62
N SER A 114 -18.57 17.26 5.35
CA SER A 114 -18.06 17.75 6.63
C SER A 114 -16.57 18.04 6.58
N TRP A 115 -16.14 19.10 7.28
CA TRP A 115 -14.73 19.46 7.43
C TRP A 115 -13.86 18.38 8.08
N ARG A 116 -14.47 17.48 8.86
CA ARG A 116 -13.78 16.32 9.43
C ARG A 116 -13.40 15.30 8.35
N ASN A 117 -14.20 15.18 7.30
CA ASN A 117 -14.06 14.10 6.32
C ASN A 117 -12.90 14.32 5.36
N TYR A 118 -12.44 15.56 5.15
CA TYR A 118 -11.33 15.86 4.25
C TYR A 118 -10.05 15.11 4.61
N GLN A 119 -9.67 15.08 5.89
CA GLN A 119 -8.47 14.36 6.31
C GLN A 119 -8.65 12.84 6.25
N TRP A 120 -9.84 12.33 6.60
CA TRP A 120 -10.16 10.91 6.49
C TRP A 120 -10.19 10.42 5.05
N HIS A 121 -10.69 11.25 4.14
CA HIS A 121 -10.68 11.02 2.70
C HIS A 121 -9.25 10.95 2.15
N GLN A 122 -8.38 11.89 2.58
CA GLN A 122 -6.95 11.86 2.27
C GLN A 122 -6.29 10.56 2.75
N LEU A 123 -6.55 10.13 4.00
CA LEU A 123 -6.03 8.87 4.52
C LEU A 123 -6.55 7.66 3.73
N ALA A 124 -7.84 7.61 3.40
CA ALA A 124 -8.43 6.51 2.64
C ALA A 124 -7.83 6.40 1.23
N ARG A 125 -7.64 7.53 0.54
CA ARG A 125 -6.95 7.57 -0.77
C ARG A 125 -5.49 7.16 -0.67
N ALA A 126 -4.76 7.66 0.33
CA ALA A 126 -3.37 7.27 0.55
C ALA A 126 -3.25 5.78 0.85
N PHE A 127 -4.19 5.21 1.61
CA PHE A 127 -4.23 3.79 1.92
C PHE A 127 -4.52 2.92 0.68
N LEU A 128 -5.47 3.30 -0.17
CA LEU A 128 -5.74 2.61 -1.44
C LEU A 128 -4.49 2.56 -2.34
N MET A 129 -3.81 3.70 -2.49
CA MET A 129 -2.57 3.77 -3.28
C MET A 129 -1.42 3.00 -2.64
N PHE A 130 -1.38 2.94 -1.30
CA PHE A 130 -0.39 2.18 -0.56
C PHE A 130 -0.53 0.67 -0.75
N VAL A 131 -1.75 0.14 -0.61
CA VAL A 131 -2.03 -1.30 -0.79
C VAL A 131 -1.73 -1.75 -2.22
N THR A 132 -2.01 -0.88 -3.20
CA THR A 132 -1.72 -1.14 -4.63
C THR A 132 -0.28 -0.79 -5.03
N GLN A 133 0.60 -0.46 -4.07
CA GLN A 133 2.01 -0.13 -4.27
C GLN A 133 2.23 0.98 -5.32
N ARG A 134 1.34 1.97 -5.34
CA ARG A 134 1.44 3.17 -6.18
C ARG A 134 2.12 4.28 -5.41
N TRP A 135 3.40 4.08 -5.10
CA TRP A 135 4.17 4.95 -4.20
C TRP A 135 4.14 6.44 -4.56
N PRO A 136 4.26 6.85 -5.84
CA PRO A 136 4.17 8.27 -6.20
C PRO A 136 2.81 8.87 -5.85
N ASP A 137 1.73 8.14 -6.09
CA ASP A 137 0.37 8.60 -5.81
C ASP A 137 0.09 8.69 -4.30
N VAL A 138 0.72 7.83 -3.49
CA VAL A 138 0.70 7.97 -2.01
C VAL A 138 1.31 9.29 -1.59
N LEU A 139 2.49 9.63 -2.14
CA LEU A 139 3.19 10.88 -1.80
C LEU A 139 2.41 12.11 -2.26
N LEU A 140 1.85 12.07 -3.48
CA LEU A 140 1.01 13.15 -4.00
C LEU A 140 -0.21 13.35 -3.10
N THR A 141 -0.93 12.28 -2.77
CA THR A 141 -2.11 12.34 -1.89
C THR A 141 -1.75 12.85 -0.50
N ALA A 142 -0.64 12.40 0.08
CA ALA A 142 -0.17 12.83 1.40
C ALA A 142 0.28 14.30 1.44
N ALA A 143 0.75 14.83 0.30
CA ALA A 143 1.19 16.21 0.16
C ALA A 143 0.05 17.19 -0.23
N GLU A 144 -1.16 16.70 -0.47
CA GLU A 144 -2.31 17.55 -0.76
C GLU A 144 -2.61 18.50 0.41
N ASP A 145 -2.73 19.79 0.10
CA ASP A 145 -3.14 20.81 1.07
C ASP A 145 -4.61 20.64 1.42
N LEU A 146 -4.89 20.50 2.71
CA LEU A 146 -6.24 20.48 3.22
C LEU A 146 -6.84 21.90 3.23
N PRO A 147 -8.16 22.05 3.05
CA PRO A 147 -8.83 23.33 3.25
C PRO A 147 -8.53 23.89 4.65
N PRO A 148 -8.40 25.22 4.83
CA PRO A 148 -8.07 25.83 6.12
C PRO A 148 -9.04 25.49 7.26
N GLN A 149 -10.28 25.15 6.93
CA GLN A 149 -11.35 24.78 7.87
C GLN A 149 -11.34 23.29 8.23
N ALA A 150 -10.54 22.46 7.56
CA ALA A 150 -10.48 21.03 7.78
C ALA A 150 -10.04 20.72 9.22
N ILE A 151 -10.69 19.72 9.83
CA ILE A 151 -10.34 19.30 11.19
C ILE A 151 -9.20 18.30 11.09
N VAL A 152 -8.02 18.71 11.57
CA VAL A 152 -6.81 17.88 11.56
C VAL A 152 -6.67 17.13 12.89
N MET A 153 -6.53 15.81 12.80
CA MET A 153 -6.31 14.89 13.91
C MET A 153 -4.89 14.35 13.87
N SER A 154 -4.18 14.36 15.00
CA SER A 154 -2.78 13.94 15.08
C SER A 154 -2.57 12.48 14.66
N ALA A 155 -3.46 11.58 15.10
CA ALA A 155 -3.42 10.16 14.75
C ALA A 155 -3.53 9.91 13.23
N VAL A 156 -4.41 10.66 12.55
CA VAL A 156 -4.64 10.55 11.11
C VAL A 156 -3.44 11.14 10.35
N THR A 157 -2.93 12.30 10.76
CA THR A 157 -1.71 12.90 10.19
C THR A 157 -0.51 11.95 10.33
N ALA A 158 -0.32 11.34 11.50
CA ALA A 158 0.76 10.40 11.75
C ALA A 158 0.64 9.14 10.88
N SER A 159 -0.60 8.65 10.66
CA SER A 159 -0.88 7.53 9.75
C SER A 159 -0.52 7.88 8.31
N ILE A 160 -0.95 9.05 7.81
CA ILE A 160 -0.61 9.52 6.46
C ILE A 160 0.91 9.66 6.29
N CYS A 161 1.60 10.25 7.29
CA CYS A 161 3.05 10.38 7.28
C CYS A 161 3.76 9.02 7.27
N ALA A 162 3.26 8.01 7.99
CA ALA A 162 3.80 6.66 7.96
C ALA A 162 3.66 6.02 6.57
N LEU A 163 2.49 6.14 5.93
CA LEU A 163 2.27 5.65 4.56
C LEU A 163 3.18 6.38 3.55
N ALA A 164 3.30 7.70 3.66
CA ALA A 164 4.18 8.50 2.82
C ALA A 164 5.66 8.15 3.02
N ALA A 165 6.09 7.91 4.26
CA ALA A 165 7.45 7.48 4.56
C ALA A 165 7.79 6.13 3.91
N HIS A 166 6.88 5.16 3.98
CA HIS A 166 7.04 3.89 3.27
C HIS A 166 7.14 4.10 1.76
N ALA A 167 6.23 4.91 1.19
CA ALA A 167 6.23 5.18 -0.24
C ALA A 167 7.56 5.79 -0.70
N ALA A 168 8.06 6.81 0.01
CA ALA A 168 9.37 7.39 -0.27
C ALA A 168 10.52 6.38 -0.10
N ALA A 169 10.47 5.51 0.91
CA ALA A 169 11.46 4.46 1.11
C ALA A 169 11.46 3.42 -0.02
N HIS A 170 10.29 3.04 -0.52
CA HIS A 170 10.13 2.14 -1.67
C HIS A 170 10.50 2.80 -3.01
N LEU A 171 10.49 4.12 -3.12
CA LEU A 171 11.06 4.87 -4.25
C LEU A 171 12.58 5.10 -4.12
N GLY A 172 13.22 4.58 -3.07
CA GLY A 172 14.65 4.78 -2.82
C GLY A 172 15.00 6.19 -2.32
N GLN A 173 14.01 7.02 -2.01
CA GLN A 173 14.17 8.39 -1.55
C GLN A 173 14.32 8.45 -0.01
N GLY A 174 15.39 7.85 0.52
CA GLY A 174 15.57 7.68 1.96
C GLY A 174 15.55 8.98 2.77
N HIS A 175 16.11 10.07 2.25
CA HIS A 175 16.06 11.37 2.92
C HIS A 175 14.64 11.96 2.97
N VAL A 176 13.86 11.79 1.91
CA VAL A 176 12.44 12.22 1.86
C VAL A 176 11.61 11.38 2.82
N ALA A 177 11.88 10.08 2.91
CA ALA A 177 11.24 9.21 3.89
C ALA A 177 11.52 9.66 5.34
N LEU A 178 12.77 10.03 5.67
CA LEU A 178 13.09 10.61 6.98
C LEU A 178 12.37 11.94 7.22
N ASP A 179 12.16 12.76 6.17
CA ASP A 179 11.41 14.00 6.30
C ASP A 179 9.97 13.76 6.74
N TRP A 180 9.27 12.83 6.08
CA TRP A 180 7.93 12.41 6.49
C TRP A 180 7.88 11.83 7.91
N LEU A 181 8.87 11.02 8.28
CA LEU A 181 8.97 10.46 9.63
C LEU A 181 9.23 11.52 10.71
N ASP A 182 9.96 12.58 10.37
CA ASP A 182 10.29 13.66 11.29
C ASP A 182 9.14 14.64 11.52
N ARG A 183 8.09 14.60 10.69
CA ARG A 183 6.82 15.31 10.94
C ARG A 183 6.02 14.71 12.10
N VAL A 184 6.37 13.49 12.54
CA VAL A 184 5.71 12.79 13.63
C VAL A 184 6.60 12.72 14.86
N ASP A 185 6.14 13.38 15.93
CA ASP A 185 6.75 13.32 17.25
C ASP A 185 6.04 12.27 18.11
N VAL A 186 6.75 11.18 18.40
CA VAL A 186 6.34 10.18 19.39
C VAL A 186 6.89 10.63 20.75
N ILE A 187 5.97 10.91 21.68
CA ILE A 187 6.31 11.44 23.01
C ILE A 187 7.33 10.52 23.70
N GLY A 188 8.49 11.06 24.04
CA GLY A 188 9.58 10.34 24.70
C GLY A 188 10.57 9.64 23.76
N HIS A 189 10.31 9.58 22.46
CA HIS A 189 11.21 8.96 21.47
C HIS A 189 11.94 9.97 20.58
N ASN A 190 11.26 11.02 20.11
CA ASN A 190 11.82 12.08 19.27
C ASN A 190 11.09 13.42 19.48
N LYS A 191 11.71 14.51 18.99
CA LYS A 191 11.15 15.88 18.92
C LYS A 191 11.72 16.57 17.68
N SER A 192 11.38 16.05 16.51
CA SER A 192 11.93 16.50 15.22
C SER A 192 11.00 17.51 14.52
N SER A 193 9.70 17.50 14.85
CA SER A 193 8.69 18.27 14.11
C SER A 193 8.89 19.79 14.17
N ALA A 194 9.55 20.30 15.20
CA ALA A 194 9.80 21.73 15.41
C ALA A 194 10.69 22.38 14.33
N ARG A 195 11.35 21.60 13.48
CA ARG A 195 12.16 22.13 12.36
C ARG A 195 11.32 22.59 11.17
N PHE A 196 10.06 22.15 11.08
CA PHE A 196 9.18 22.43 9.95
C PHE A 196 8.46 23.76 10.12
N ASP A 197 8.11 24.38 8.99
CA ASP A 197 7.29 25.58 8.98
C ASP A 197 5.89 25.31 9.58
N PRO A 198 5.23 26.32 10.19
CA PRO A 198 3.90 26.18 10.79
C PRO A 198 2.80 25.72 9.83
N HIS A 199 3.02 25.83 8.52
CA HIS A 199 2.09 25.40 7.48
C HIS A 199 2.20 23.90 7.16
N VAL A 200 3.29 23.24 7.56
CA VAL A 200 3.46 21.80 7.36
C VAL A 200 2.69 21.06 8.44
N LEU A 201 1.81 20.15 8.01
CA LEU A 201 1.08 19.29 8.96
C LEU A 201 2.06 18.37 9.69
N THR A 202 2.09 18.53 11.02
CA THR A 202 2.87 17.71 11.94
C THR A 202 1.95 17.04 12.94
N ALA A 203 2.42 15.97 13.56
CA ALA A 203 1.64 15.19 14.53
C ALA A 203 2.45 14.92 15.79
N SER A 204 1.77 14.95 16.94
CA SER A 204 2.31 14.42 18.19
C SER A 204 1.41 13.30 18.69
N ILE A 205 2.00 12.14 18.97
CA ILE A 205 1.29 10.93 19.41
C ILE A 205 1.97 10.32 20.64
N GLY A 206 1.17 9.78 21.57
CA GLY A 206 1.68 9.01 22.69
C GLY A 206 2.09 7.60 22.25
N PRO A 207 3.13 7.00 22.86
CA PRO A 207 3.58 5.65 22.52
C PRO A 207 2.53 4.56 22.79
N ALA A 208 1.60 4.81 23.71
CA ALA A 208 0.53 3.88 24.09
C ALA A 208 -0.78 4.09 23.32
N ASP A 209 -0.95 5.22 22.62
CA ASP A 209 -2.21 5.55 21.95
C ASP A 209 -2.45 4.63 20.75
N ILE A 210 -1.41 4.46 19.93
CA ILE A 210 -1.44 3.61 18.72
C ILE A 210 -0.13 2.83 18.63
N PRO A 211 0.03 1.75 19.42
CA PRO A 211 1.30 1.01 19.50
C PRO A 211 1.76 0.44 18.15
N LEU A 212 0.81 0.04 17.28
CA LEU A 212 1.11 -0.48 15.95
C LEU A 212 1.78 0.58 15.07
N LEU A 213 1.22 1.80 15.02
CA LEU A 213 1.77 2.92 14.25
C LEU A 213 3.15 3.33 14.75
N VAL A 214 3.33 3.38 16.09
CA VAL A 214 4.61 3.76 16.69
C VAL A 214 5.70 2.73 16.37
N ALA A 215 5.36 1.43 16.46
CA ALA A 215 6.28 0.36 16.09
C ALA A 215 6.66 0.44 14.60
N ASP A 216 5.68 0.75 13.75
CA ASP A 216 5.88 0.82 12.31
C ASP A 216 6.71 2.04 11.88
N LEU A 217 6.45 3.22 12.45
CA LEU A 217 7.29 4.41 12.27
C LEU A 217 8.76 4.14 12.66
N ALA A 218 8.98 3.41 13.76
CA ALA A 218 10.32 3.01 14.18
C ALA A 218 10.95 2.00 13.21
N TYR A 219 10.18 1.04 12.72
CA TYR A 219 10.62 0.07 11.73
C TYR A 219 11.06 0.74 10.43
N VAL A 220 10.20 1.57 9.82
CA VAL A 220 10.51 2.31 8.58
C VAL A 220 11.73 3.18 8.78
N ARG A 221 11.81 3.94 9.88
CA ARG A 221 12.98 4.78 10.18
C ARG A 221 14.27 3.95 10.23
N GLY A 222 14.23 2.77 10.86
CA GLY A 222 15.37 1.85 10.90
C GLY A 222 15.76 1.31 9.53
N MET A 223 14.79 0.92 8.71
CA MET A 223 15.02 0.41 7.35
C MET A 223 15.55 1.49 6.41
N VAL A 224 15.07 2.73 6.54
CA VAL A 224 15.55 3.89 5.79
C VAL A 224 16.99 4.23 6.16
N TYR A 225 17.36 4.22 7.45
CA TYR A 225 18.77 4.39 7.84
C TYR A 225 19.67 3.31 7.23
N ARG A 226 19.18 2.08 7.11
CA ARG A 226 19.90 1.00 6.43
C ARG A 226 20.07 1.26 4.92
N GLN A 227 19.06 1.80 4.25
CA GLN A 227 19.18 2.25 2.86
C GLN A 227 20.23 3.36 2.70
N LEU A 228 20.33 4.26 3.68
CA LEU A 228 21.33 5.33 3.74
C LEU A 228 22.71 4.88 4.25
N HIS A 229 22.92 3.58 4.45
CA HIS A 229 24.16 2.98 4.95
C HIS A 229 24.57 3.41 6.37
N ASP A 230 23.61 3.82 7.20
CA ASP A 230 23.80 4.10 8.63
C ASP A 230 23.30 2.93 9.49
N ASP A 231 24.10 1.87 9.55
CA ASP A 231 23.73 0.61 10.22
C ASP A 231 23.58 0.75 11.75
N GLU A 232 24.30 1.70 12.36
CA GLU A 232 24.23 1.95 13.79
C GLU A 232 22.87 2.53 14.18
N LYS A 233 22.44 3.61 13.49
CA LYS A 233 21.10 4.17 13.71
C LYS A 233 20.01 3.20 13.31
N ALA A 234 20.21 2.43 12.24
CA ALA A 234 19.25 1.40 11.82
C ALA A 234 18.97 0.41 12.96
N ARG A 235 20.00 -0.11 13.63
CA ARG A 235 19.84 -1.04 14.76
C ARG A 235 19.10 -0.43 15.94
N ILE A 236 19.38 0.83 16.27
CA ILE A 236 18.70 1.55 17.37
C ILE A 236 17.22 1.75 17.08
N TRP A 237 16.86 2.09 15.84
CA TRP A 237 15.46 2.32 15.49
C TRP A 237 14.68 1.02 15.30
N LEU A 238 15.30 -0.01 14.71
CA LEU A 238 14.70 -1.34 14.62
C LEU A 238 14.43 -1.94 16.00
N SER A 239 15.31 -1.75 16.99
CA SER A 239 15.06 -2.24 18.36
C SER A 239 13.92 -1.51 19.08
N LYS A 240 13.56 -0.30 18.63
CA LYS A 240 12.40 0.46 19.14
C LYS A 240 11.07 0.04 18.51
N ALA A 241 11.07 -0.77 17.45
CA ALA A 241 9.87 -1.24 16.75
C ALA A 241 9.14 -2.34 17.57
N THR A 242 8.58 -1.94 18.71
CA THR A 242 7.94 -2.86 19.67
C THR A 242 6.47 -2.50 19.88
N ILE A 243 5.63 -3.54 20.00
CA ILE A 243 4.22 -3.44 20.38
C ILE A 243 4.12 -3.99 21.80
N ASN A 244 3.74 -3.14 22.76
CA ASN A 244 3.63 -3.50 24.18
C ASN A 244 4.91 -4.17 24.73
N GLY A 245 6.09 -3.70 24.30
CA GLY A 245 7.40 -4.22 24.71
C GLY A 245 7.87 -5.48 23.97
N VAL A 246 7.07 -6.01 23.04
CA VAL A 246 7.46 -7.15 22.18
C VAL A 246 7.87 -6.63 20.81
N LEU A 247 9.06 -7.04 20.33
CA LEU A 247 9.53 -6.67 19.00
C LEU A 247 8.61 -7.23 17.91
N THR A 248 8.32 -6.42 16.89
CA THR A 248 7.54 -6.88 15.73
C THR A 248 8.34 -7.93 14.96
N ASP A 249 7.64 -8.89 14.35
CA ASP A 249 8.28 -9.94 13.55
C ASP A 249 9.16 -9.39 12.41
N PRO A 250 8.72 -8.40 11.60
CA PRO A 250 9.61 -7.80 10.59
C PRO A 250 10.85 -7.13 11.20
N ALA A 251 10.76 -6.56 12.41
CA ALA A 251 11.92 -5.98 13.07
C ALA A 251 12.89 -7.05 13.63
N LYS A 252 12.37 -8.19 14.12
CA LYS A 252 13.21 -9.34 14.51
C LYS A 252 14.02 -9.85 13.32
N GLU A 253 13.37 -10.04 12.17
CA GLU A 253 14.02 -10.49 10.95
C GLU A 253 15.07 -9.49 10.47
N ALA A 254 14.74 -8.19 10.48
CA ALA A 254 15.66 -7.14 10.09
C ALA A 254 16.87 -7.00 11.02
N LEU A 255 16.71 -7.25 12.33
CA LEU A 255 17.84 -7.27 13.27
C LEU A 255 18.69 -8.53 13.13
N ALA A 256 18.09 -9.67 12.76
CA ALA A 256 18.79 -10.92 12.55
C ALA A 256 19.64 -10.91 11.26
N ASP A 257 19.14 -10.32 10.18
CA ASP A 257 19.86 -10.18 8.90
C ASP A 257 20.17 -8.72 8.56
N PRO A 258 21.44 -8.27 8.72
CA PRO A 258 21.87 -6.94 8.30
C PRO A 258 21.75 -6.69 6.79
N LYS A 259 21.71 -7.73 5.96
CA LYS A 259 21.61 -7.61 4.50
C LYS A 259 20.17 -7.41 4.02
N LEU A 260 19.18 -7.63 4.90
CA LEU A 260 17.78 -7.38 4.58
C LEU A 260 17.57 -5.89 4.30
N ARG A 261 17.08 -5.55 3.11
CA ARG A 261 16.79 -4.19 2.65
C ARG A 261 15.37 -4.13 2.09
N LEU A 262 14.77 -2.94 2.12
CA LEU A 262 13.48 -2.71 1.46
C LEU A 262 13.62 -2.86 -0.05
N VAL A 263 12.58 -3.39 -0.67
CA VAL A 263 12.46 -3.47 -2.13
C VAL A 263 12.26 -2.05 -2.67
N VAL A 264 13.18 -1.61 -3.53
CA VAL A 264 13.10 -0.31 -4.20
C VAL A 264 12.54 -0.50 -5.59
N THR A 265 11.60 0.36 -5.99
CA THR A 265 10.92 0.36 -7.28
C THR A 265 10.98 1.77 -7.87
N ASP A 266 11.10 1.88 -9.20
CA ASP A 266 11.10 3.15 -9.90
C ASP A 266 9.69 3.59 -10.33
N GLU A 267 9.48 4.89 -10.50
CA GLU A 267 8.21 5.45 -10.95
C GLU A 267 7.82 4.96 -12.36
N GLN A 268 8.80 4.81 -13.26
CA GLN A 268 8.62 4.28 -14.61
C GLN A 268 8.07 2.84 -14.59
N THR A 269 8.60 2.00 -13.69
CA THR A 269 8.13 0.63 -13.49
C THR A 269 6.67 0.60 -13.05
N ILE A 270 6.27 1.49 -12.14
CA ILE A 270 4.88 1.60 -11.69
C ILE A 270 3.97 2.08 -12.83
N ALA A 271 4.42 3.07 -13.61
CA ALA A 271 3.66 3.60 -14.75
C ALA A 271 3.51 2.57 -15.90
N SER A 272 4.41 1.59 -15.99
CA SER A 272 4.38 0.55 -17.03
C SER A 272 3.32 -0.54 -16.83
N ARG A 273 2.64 -0.55 -15.68
CA ARG A 273 1.62 -1.56 -15.34
C ARG A 273 0.47 -1.55 -16.35
N THR A 274 0.04 -2.74 -16.77
CA THR A 274 -1.15 -2.87 -17.63
C THR A 274 -2.45 -2.76 -16.83
N ASP A 275 -2.50 -3.34 -15.63
CA ASP A 275 -3.52 -3.02 -14.63
C ASP A 275 -2.91 -2.10 -13.57
N LYS A 276 -3.46 -0.89 -13.44
CA LYS A 276 -2.99 0.12 -12.49
C LYS A 276 -2.97 -0.39 -11.04
N TRP A 277 -3.82 -1.36 -10.69
CA TRP A 277 -3.95 -1.86 -9.32
C TRP A 277 -3.11 -3.08 -9.00
N ASP A 278 -2.66 -3.82 -10.01
CA ASP A 278 -1.87 -5.04 -9.82
C ASP A 278 -0.37 -4.77 -10.02
N PRO A 279 0.45 -4.79 -8.96
CA PRO A 279 1.90 -4.61 -9.05
C PRO A 279 2.60 -5.66 -9.90
N ALA A 280 2.04 -6.87 -10.03
CA ALA A 280 2.63 -7.97 -10.78
C ALA A 280 2.60 -7.74 -12.30
N THR A 281 1.75 -6.82 -12.77
CA THR A 281 1.61 -6.49 -14.20
C THR A 281 2.63 -5.46 -14.70
N ALA A 282 3.53 -4.98 -13.82
CA ALA A 282 4.60 -4.07 -14.20
C ALA A 282 5.64 -4.76 -15.09
N LYS A 283 6.17 -4.02 -16.06
CA LYS A 283 7.34 -4.47 -16.83
C LYS A 283 8.58 -4.46 -15.94
N SER A 284 9.53 -5.36 -16.21
CA SER A 284 10.81 -5.32 -15.50
C SER A 284 11.65 -4.13 -15.97
N ARG A 285 12.65 -3.73 -15.16
CA ARG A 285 13.60 -2.68 -15.53
C ARG A 285 14.30 -2.99 -16.86
N ASP A 286 14.76 -4.23 -17.02
CA ASP A 286 15.43 -4.68 -18.24
C ASP A 286 14.51 -4.56 -19.48
N GLN A 287 13.23 -4.89 -19.33
CA GLN A 287 12.25 -4.76 -20.42
C GLN A 287 12.02 -3.29 -20.79
N LEU A 288 11.95 -2.39 -19.80
CA LEU A 288 11.82 -0.96 -20.04
C LEU A 288 13.07 -0.39 -20.73
N ASP A 289 14.26 -0.75 -20.27
CA ASP A 289 15.51 -0.29 -20.87
C ASP A 289 15.65 -0.82 -22.33
N ASP A 290 15.18 -2.04 -22.62
CA ASP A 290 15.14 -2.60 -23.97
C ASP A 290 14.13 -1.89 -24.89
N ASP A 291 12.94 -1.58 -24.37
CA ASP A 291 11.89 -0.81 -25.08
C ASP A 291 12.36 0.62 -25.38
N ASP A 292 12.91 1.33 -24.39
CA ASP A 292 13.47 2.68 -24.54
C ASP A 292 14.63 2.69 -25.55
N ALA A 293 15.50 1.68 -25.50
CA ALA A 293 16.58 1.53 -26.46
C ALA A 293 16.05 1.22 -27.87
N ALA A 294 14.95 0.47 -28.00
CA ALA A 294 14.30 0.21 -29.29
C ALA A 294 13.69 1.48 -29.88
N GLU A 295 12.99 2.27 -29.07
CA GLU A 295 12.42 3.55 -29.48
C GLU A 295 13.51 4.53 -29.89
N ARG A 296 14.58 4.66 -29.08
CA ARG A 296 15.72 5.53 -29.41
C ARG A 296 16.43 5.11 -30.70
N ARG A 297 16.55 3.81 -30.96
CA ARG A 297 17.08 3.29 -32.23
C ARG A 297 16.16 3.69 -33.40
N ALA A 298 14.85 3.56 -33.24
CA ALA A 298 13.89 3.93 -34.28
C ALA A 298 13.93 5.44 -34.59
N GLU A 299 14.02 6.28 -33.56
CA GLU A 299 14.16 7.74 -33.69
C GLU A 299 15.44 8.12 -34.45
N LEU A 300 16.59 7.58 -34.04
CA LEU A 300 17.87 7.85 -34.72
C LEU A 300 17.89 7.35 -36.17
N LEU A 301 17.22 6.24 -36.47
CA LEU A 301 17.05 5.75 -37.84
C LEU A 301 16.18 6.70 -38.66
N ALA A 302 15.10 7.22 -38.10
CA ALA A 302 14.24 8.20 -38.76
C ALA A 302 14.98 9.53 -39.03
N GLU A 303 15.71 10.04 -38.04
CA GLU A 303 16.55 11.24 -38.20
C GLU A 303 17.63 11.01 -39.27
N GLY A 304 18.31 9.86 -39.23
CA GLY A 304 19.31 9.47 -40.23
C GLY A 304 18.75 9.42 -41.65
N ARG A 305 17.53 8.87 -41.81
CA ARG A 305 16.80 8.86 -43.11
C ARG A 305 16.51 10.27 -43.59
N GLU A 306 16.06 11.15 -42.70
CA GLU A 306 15.76 12.53 -43.05
C GLU A 306 17.02 13.29 -43.49
N LEU A 307 18.13 13.14 -42.76
CA LEU A 307 19.41 13.74 -43.09
C LEU A 307 19.93 13.23 -44.45
N LEU A 308 19.86 11.91 -44.70
CA LEU A 308 20.18 11.34 -46.01
C LEU A 308 19.27 11.92 -47.10
N GLY A 309 17.98 12.07 -46.82
CA GLY A 309 17.00 12.69 -47.72
C GLY A 309 17.41 14.09 -48.17
N ARG A 310 17.86 14.94 -47.24
CA ARG A 310 18.26 16.34 -47.49
C ARG A 310 19.53 16.50 -48.33
N GLN A 311 20.41 15.49 -48.39
CA GLN A 311 21.68 15.59 -49.13
C GLN A 311 21.47 15.48 -50.66
N VAL A 312 22.03 16.42 -51.42
CA VAL A 312 21.97 16.46 -52.89
C VAL A 312 23.13 15.67 -53.49
N GLY A 313 22.87 14.81 -54.49
CA GLY A 313 23.91 14.11 -55.28
C GLY A 313 24.17 12.64 -54.92
N LEU A 314 23.54 12.09 -53.88
CA LEU A 314 23.77 10.71 -53.39
C LEU A 314 22.66 9.70 -53.79
N ALA A 315 22.15 9.77 -55.02
CA ALA A 315 21.01 8.94 -55.45
C ALA A 315 21.27 7.42 -55.33
N ALA A 316 22.46 6.96 -55.73
CA ALA A 316 22.84 5.55 -55.64
C ALA A 316 22.93 5.05 -54.18
N VAL A 317 23.42 5.89 -53.26
CA VAL A 317 23.53 5.54 -51.84
C VAL A 317 22.15 5.46 -51.19
N LYS A 318 21.24 6.41 -51.50
CA LYS A 318 19.86 6.37 -51.01
C LYS A 318 19.12 5.10 -51.45
N GLN A 319 19.30 4.70 -52.71
CA GLN A 319 18.74 3.44 -53.23
C GLN A 319 19.34 2.20 -52.54
N ALA A 320 20.67 2.19 -52.30
CA ALA A 320 21.32 1.08 -51.62
C ALA A 320 20.87 0.93 -50.15
N VAL A 321 20.68 2.04 -49.43
CA VAL A 321 20.17 2.02 -48.05
C VAL A 321 18.73 1.52 -48.01
N ALA A 322 17.84 2.03 -48.88
CA ALA A 322 16.46 1.56 -48.95
C ALA A 322 16.38 0.06 -49.26
N ALA A 323 17.17 -0.43 -50.24
CA ALA A 323 17.23 -1.86 -50.55
C ALA A 323 17.75 -2.71 -49.38
N LEU A 324 18.66 -2.17 -48.55
CA LEU A 324 19.16 -2.86 -47.37
C LEU A 324 18.08 -2.96 -46.27
N GLU A 325 17.28 -1.92 -46.10
CA GLU A 325 16.15 -1.91 -45.15
C GLU A 325 15.08 -2.93 -45.55
N ASP A 326 14.68 -2.95 -46.83
CA ASP A 326 13.73 -3.95 -47.36
C ASP A 326 14.24 -5.38 -47.14
N GLN A 327 15.56 -5.60 -47.35
CA GLN A 327 16.18 -6.89 -47.08
C GLN A 327 16.17 -7.25 -45.58
N LEU A 328 16.38 -6.28 -44.69
CA LEU A 328 16.35 -6.51 -43.24
C LEU A 328 14.93 -6.84 -42.77
N GLU A 329 13.91 -6.15 -43.28
CA GLU A 329 12.50 -6.39 -42.94
C GLU A 329 12.06 -7.80 -43.36
N VAL A 330 12.35 -8.19 -44.61
CA VAL A 330 12.07 -9.55 -45.11
C VAL A 330 12.80 -10.61 -44.27
N ARG A 331 14.00 -10.30 -43.77
CA ARG A 331 14.77 -11.21 -42.91
C ARG A 331 14.17 -11.31 -41.51
N MET A 332 13.72 -10.21 -40.92
CA MET A 332 13.03 -10.24 -39.62
C MET A 332 11.77 -11.10 -39.70
N MET A 333 10.93 -10.90 -40.73
CA MET A 333 9.72 -11.72 -40.93
C MET A 333 10.06 -13.21 -41.08
N ARG A 334 11.14 -13.56 -41.78
CA ARG A 334 11.59 -14.96 -41.91
C ARG A 334 12.07 -15.55 -40.58
N LEU A 335 12.77 -14.76 -39.76
CA LEU A 335 13.23 -15.15 -38.43
C LEU A 335 12.04 -15.40 -37.48
N GLU A 336 11.03 -14.53 -37.50
CA GLU A 336 9.80 -14.70 -36.71
C GLU A 336 9.02 -15.97 -37.13
N HIS A 337 9.05 -16.33 -38.40
CA HIS A 337 8.42 -17.55 -38.93
C HIS A 337 9.33 -18.79 -38.87
N GLY A 338 10.52 -18.70 -38.26
CA GLY A 338 11.43 -19.83 -38.08
C GLY A 338 12.06 -20.38 -39.37
N LEU A 339 12.04 -19.61 -40.46
CA LEU A 339 12.64 -19.98 -41.73
C LEU A 339 14.16 -19.68 -41.72
N PRO A 340 15.00 -20.57 -42.27
CA PRO A 340 16.44 -20.35 -42.30
C PRO A 340 16.80 -19.12 -43.13
N VAL A 341 17.62 -18.24 -42.56
CA VAL A 341 18.10 -17.01 -43.20
C VAL A 341 19.54 -17.22 -43.64
N GLU A 342 19.76 -17.47 -44.94
CA GLU A 342 21.11 -17.61 -45.50
C GLU A 342 21.76 -16.25 -45.79
N GLY A 343 23.07 -16.16 -45.54
CA GLY A 343 23.91 -15.01 -45.91
C GLY A 343 24.06 -13.99 -44.78
N ARG A 344 24.96 -14.27 -43.84
CA ARG A 344 25.49 -13.28 -42.88
C ARG A 344 26.65 -12.52 -43.56
N PRO A 345 26.50 -11.25 -43.99
CA PRO A 345 27.65 -10.46 -44.37
C PRO A 345 28.43 -10.07 -43.10
N THR A 346 29.71 -10.38 -43.09
CA THR A 346 30.65 -10.30 -41.96
C THR A 346 31.06 -8.86 -41.59
N ILE A 347 30.29 -7.82 -41.93
CA ILE A 347 30.81 -6.44 -41.93
C ILE A 347 30.41 -5.53 -40.75
N CYS A 348 29.67 -6.05 -39.75
CA CYS A 348 29.52 -5.38 -38.46
C CYS A 348 30.05 -6.25 -37.31
N CYS A 349 31.36 -6.46 -37.31
CA CYS A 349 32.12 -6.82 -36.11
C CYS A 349 33.10 -5.68 -35.81
N TRP A 350 32.66 -4.70 -35.03
CA TRP A 350 33.57 -3.96 -34.15
C TRP A 350 33.33 -4.46 -32.72
N SER A 351 34.42 -4.63 -32.00
CA SER A 351 34.64 -5.66 -30.98
C SER A 351 33.94 -5.46 -29.63
N GLY A 352 33.42 -6.57 -29.08
CA GLY A 352 33.04 -6.70 -27.67
C GLY A 352 32.76 -8.16 -27.32
N ARG A 353 33.82 -8.94 -27.05
CA ARG A 353 33.76 -10.35 -26.64
C ARG A 353 32.85 -10.51 -25.40
N ARG A 354 31.75 -11.27 -25.47
CA ARG A 354 31.13 -11.95 -24.31
C ARG A 354 30.86 -13.41 -24.65
N ALA A 355 31.34 -14.30 -23.78
CA ALA A 355 31.16 -15.75 -23.87
C ALA A 355 29.68 -16.15 -23.61
N PRO A 356 29.22 -17.30 -24.12
CA PRO A 356 27.86 -17.77 -23.85
C PRO A 356 27.75 -18.33 -22.42
N VAL A 357 26.88 -17.73 -21.61
CA VAL A 357 26.47 -18.28 -20.31
C VAL A 357 25.35 -19.29 -20.56
N ARG A 358 25.56 -20.56 -20.23
CA ARG A 358 24.52 -21.59 -20.22
C ARG A 358 23.52 -21.31 -19.07
N PRO A 359 22.20 -21.47 -19.28
CA PRO A 359 21.23 -21.36 -18.20
C PRO A 359 21.34 -22.56 -17.23
N PRO A 360 21.09 -22.36 -15.92
CA PRO A 360 21.11 -23.44 -14.94
C PRO A 360 19.84 -24.33 -15.03
N PRO A 361 19.89 -25.59 -14.56
CA PRO A 361 18.80 -26.54 -14.73
C PRO A 361 17.56 -26.26 -13.85
N PRO A 362 16.36 -26.70 -14.28
CA PRO A 362 15.05 -26.27 -13.75
C PRO A 362 14.72 -26.67 -12.31
N LYS A 363 15.49 -27.57 -11.68
CA LYS A 363 15.14 -28.16 -10.38
C LYS A 363 15.30 -27.23 -9.17
N ARG A 364 15.88 -26.04 -9.34
CA ARG A 364 16.05 -25.04 -8.27
C ARG A 364 14.88 -24.05 -8.20
N TRP A 365 14.18 -23.83 -9.32
CA TRP A 365 13.05 -22.90 -9.44
C TRP A 365 11.78 -23.45 -8.79
N GLU A 366 11.50 -24.75 -8.95
CA GLU A 366 10.36 -25.42 -8.29
C GLU A 366 10.48 -25.44 -6.76
N ARG A 367 11.71 -25.44 -6.22
CA ARG A 367 11.96 -25.38 -4.78
C ARG A 367 11.82 -23.95 -4.23
N PHE A 368 12.00 -22.93 -5.08
CA PHE A 368 11.82 -21.51 -4.75
C PHE A 368 10.34 -21.10 -4.81
N MET A 369 9.58 -21.56 -5.81
CA MET A 369 8.13 -21.35 -5.91
C MET A 369 7.37 -21.98 -4.73
N ARG A 370 7.74 -23.19 -4.28
CA ARG A 370 7.13 -23.81 -3.10
C ARG A 370 7.43 -23.09 -1.78
N ALA A 371 8.55 -22.38 -1.69
CA ALA A 371 8.88 -21.56 -0.53
C ALA A 371 8.11 -20.23 -0.56
N TRP A 372 7.94 -19.64 -1.75
CA TRP A 372 7.17 -18.42 -1.96
C TRP A 372 5.66 -18.61 -1.72
N GLU A 373 5.06 -19.71 -2.20
CA GLU A 373 3.65 -20.07 -1.90
C GLU A 373 3.41 -20.33 -0.39
N SER A 374 4.44 -20.65 0.39
CA SER A 374 4.33 -20.80 1.85
C SER A 374 4.38 -19.48 2.62
N CYS A 375 4.94 -18.43 2.03
CA CYS A 375 5.05 -17.09 2.62
C CYS A 375 3.96 -16.12 2.13
N ALA A 376 3.43 -16.30 0.92
CA ALA A 376 2.52 -15.35 0.27
C ALA A 376 1.03 -15.49 0.64
N THR A 377 0.67 -16.39 1.56
CA THR A 377 -0.72 -16.47 2.09
C THR A 377 -0.75 -16.19 3.58
N PRO A 378 -1.29 -15.04 4.03
CA PRO A 378 -1.83 -14.96 5.38
C PRO A 378 -3.11 -15.81 5.37
N LYS A 379 -3.01 -17.06 5.84
CA LYS A 379 -4.20 -17.86 6.16
C LYS A 379 -4.91 -17.18 7.33
N PHE A 380 -5.86 -16.30 7.03
CA PHE A 380 -6.96 -16.01 7.96
C PHE A 380 -7.82 -17.26 8.05
N GLY A 381 -7.44 -18.16 8.96
CA GLY A 381 -8.09 -19.44 9.19
C GLY A 381 -8.41 -19.61 10.67
N ARG A 382 -9.67 -19.33 11.00
CA ARG A 382 -10.51 -19.93 12.06
C ARG A 382 -9.76 -20.84 13.05
N SER A 383 -9.73 -20.44 14.33
CA SER A 383 -9.60 -21.40 15.43
C SER A 383 -10.84 -21.32 16.30
N ALA A 384 -11.74 -22.29 16.09
CA ALA A 384 -12.77 -22.64 17.04
C ALA A 384 -12.14 -23.42 18.21
N ALA A 385 -12.56 -23.04 19.41
CA ALA A 385 -12.51 -23.73 20.69
C ALA A 385 -11.90 -25.16 20.74
N ARG A 386 -10.94 -25.33 21.65
CA ARG A 386 -10.93 -26.52 22.54
C ARG A 386 -10.40 -26.17 23.92
N THR A 387 -11.33 -26.23 24.85
CA THR A 387 -11.19 -26.26 26.30
C THR A 387 -10.26 -27.39 26.74
N SER A 388 -9.31 -27.11 27.64
CA SER A 388 -8.88 -28.08 28.64
C SER A 388 -8.47 -27.37 29.93
N VAL A 389 -9.23 -27.66 30.97
CA VAL A 389 -9.07 -27.25 32.37
C VAL A 389 -7.93 -28.04 33.02
N ALA A 390 -7.06 -27.34 33.78
CA ALA A 390 -6.29 -27.85 34.93
C ALA A 390 -5.64 -26.62 35.60
N THR A 391 -6.24 -25.95 36.58
CA THR A 391 -6.26 -26.22 38.04
C THR A 391 -4.88 -26.43 38.67
N THR A 392 -4.62 -25.62 39.72
CA THR A 392 -3.58 -25.71 40.77
C THR A 392 -2.14 -25.32 40.35
N SER A 393 -1.35 -24.54 41.08
CA SER A 393 -1.33 -24.17 42.50
C SER A 393 -0.46 -22.93 42.74
N VAL A 394 -0.91 -22.09 43.67
CA VAL A 394 -0.24 -20.93 44.29
C VAL A 394 0.91 -21.36 45.21
N SER A 395 2.04 -20.63 45.22
CA SER A 395 2.92 -20.42 46.40
C SER A 395 4.19 -19.56 46.09
N PRO A 396 4.85 -18.96 47.10
CA PRO A 396 5.04 -17.50 47.14
C PRO A 396 6.49 -16.99 47.19
N VAL A 397 6.58 -15.65 47.04
CA VAL A 397 7.74 -14.75 47.19
C VAL A 397 8.40 -14.85 48.58
N PRO A 398 9.75 -14.86 48.68
CA PRO A 398 10.45 -14.58 49.94
C PRO A 398 10.86 -13.10 50.05
N ARG A 399 10.57 -12.49 51.22
CA ARG A 399 11.15 -11.20 51.64
C ARG A 399 12.60 -11.40 52.09
N PRO A 400 13.51 -10.43 51.88
CA PRO A 400 14.83 -10.44 52.50
C PRO A 400 14.80 -9.82 53.90
N THR A 401 15.46 -10.49 54.83
CA THR A 401 15.86 -10.00 56.15
C THR A 401 17.24 -9.34 56.06
N SER A 402 17.31 -8.07 56.48
CA SER A 402 18.37 -7.38 57.25
C SER A 402 18.41 -5.91 56.86
#